data_AF-A0A6A8HSD3-F1
#
_entry.id   AF-A0A6A8HSD3-F1
#
_cell.length_a   1.000
_cell.length_b   1.000
_cell.length_c   1.000
_cell.angle_alpha   90.00
_cell.angle_beta   90.00
_cell.angle_gamma   90.00
#
_symmetry.space_group_name_H-M   'P 1'
#
loop_
_entity.id
_entity.type
_entity.pdbx_description
1 polymer ?
#
loop_
_entity_poly.entity_id
_entity_poly.type
_entity_poly.pdbx_seq_one_letter_code
_entity_poly.pdbx_strand_id
1 'polypeptide(L)'
;MADEKYMKYHPIKIDSVNKIPIKFKSYSVIAKCKDGIITQYRLYDEKGNASVDFGLTNHGNSKHHKIVPHKHEWHLITEKMV
;
A
#
# COMPACT_ATOMS: atom_id res chain seq x y z
N MET A 1 2.09 -9.92 -13.80
CA MET A 1 3.27 -9.12 -14.23
C MET A 1 3.21 -7.81 -13.46
N ALA A 2 4.32 -7.36 -12.87
CA ALA A 2 4.35 -6.08 -12.18
C ALA A 2 4.01 -4.97 -13.21
N ASP A 3 3.05 -4.12 -12.88
CA ASP A 3 2.59 -3.06 -13.78
C ASP A 3 3.77 -2.11 -14.05
N GLU A 4 4.23 -2.08 -15.31
CA GLU A 4 5.43 -1.35 -15.75
C GLU A 4 5.41 0.12 -15.32
N LYS A 5 4.21 0.70 -15.16
CA LYS A 5 4.02 2.07 -14.70
C LYS A 5 4.68 2.36 -13.35
N TYR A 6 4.82 1.35 -12.49
CA TYR A 6 5.46 1.50 -11.17
C TYR A 6 6.94 1.13 -11.15
N MET A 7 7.48 0.49 -12.21
CA MET A 7 8.87 0.02 -12.24
C MET A 7 9.90 1.15 -12.23
N LYS A 8 9.53 2.35 -12.70
CA LYS A 8 10.38 3.55 -12.65
C LYS A 8 10.41 4.25 -11.29
N TYR A 9 9.53 3.86 -10.36
CA TYR A 9 9.39 4.56 -9.08
C TYR A 9 10.03 3.74 -7.96
N HIS A 10 11.10 4.30 -7.39
CA HIS A 10 11.70 3.74 -6.19
C HIS A 10 10.74 3.91 -5.00
N PRO A 11 10.46 2.86 -4.23
CA PRO A 11 9.63 2.97 -3.06
C PRO A 11 10.21 3.96 -2.05
N ILE A 12 9.38 4.90 -1.60
CA ILE A 12 9.74 5.81 -0.53
C ILE A 12 9.55 5.05 0.78
N LYS A 13 10.66 4.78 1.48
CA LYS A 13 10.66 4.08 2.76
C LYS A 13 10.18 5.03 3.85
N ILE A 14 9.24 4.55 4.66
CA ILE A 14 8.79 5.24 5.86
C ILE A 14 8.83 4.27 7.04
N ASP A 15 9.53 4.68 8.10
CA ASP A 15 9.67 3.90 9.32
C ASP A 15 8.60 4.30 10.35
N SER A 16 8.09 3.30 11.06
CA SER A 16 7.32 3.50 12.31
C SER A 16 6.07 4.39 12.21
N VAL A 17 5.51 4.58 11.02
CA VAL A 17 4.21 5.26 10.89
C VAL A 17 3.06 4.32 11.26
N ASN A 18 2.13 4.80 12.09
CA ASN A 18 0.93 4.04 12.41
C ASN A 18 0.06 3.82 11.15
N LYS A 19 -0.03 4.82 10.26
CA LYS A 19 -0.82 4.75 9.02
C LYS A 19 -0.06 5.34 7.84
N ILE A 20 -0.09 4.63 6.72
CA ILE A 20 0.33 5.17 5.41
C ILE A 20 -0.79 6.13 4.95
N PRO A 21 -0.48 7.31 4.36
CA PRO A 21 -1.52 8.26 3.94
C PRO A 21 -2.40 7.70 2.81
N ILE A 22 -3.65 8.18 2.73
CA ILE A 22 -4.58 7.80 1.65
C ILE A 22 -4.32 8.62 0.39
N LYS A 23 -3.82 9.85 0.54
CA LYS A 23 -3.39 10.73 -0.55
C LYS A 23 -1.89 10.95 -0.52
N PHE A 24 -1.23 10.84 -1.66
CA PHE A 24 0.19 11.12 -1.81
C PHE A 24 0.52 11.54 -3.25
N LYS A 25 1.78 11.40 -3.68
CA LYS A 25 2.22 11.73 -5.05
C LYS A 25 1.59 10.76 -6.06
N SER A 26 1.20 11.28 -7.22
CA SER A 26 0.75 10.49 -8.36
C SER A 26 1.76 9.42 -8.77
N TYR A 27 1.27 8.22 -9.11
CA TYR A 27 2.09 7.07 -9.52
C TYR A 27 3.29 6.84 -8.59
N SER A 28 3.05 6.77 -7.29
CA SER A 28 4.13 6.55 -6.33
C SER A 28 3.92 5.27 -5.54
N VAL A 29 5.00 4.84 -4.90
CA VAL A 29 5.02 3.67 -4.04
C VAL A 29 5.60 4.06 -2.70
N ILE A 30 4.90 3.72 -1.62
CA ILE A 30 5.45 3.78 -0.27
C ILE A 30 5.78 2.35 0.19
N ALA A 31 6.94 2.19 0.81
CA ALA A 31 7.34 1.00 1.55
C ALA A 31 7.27 1.29 3.05
N LYS A 32 6.30 0.69 3.75
CA LYS A 32 6.21 0.79 5.21
C LYS A 32 7.17 -0.20 5.84
N CYS A 33 8.10 0.33 6.61
CA CYS A 33 9.09 -0.41 7.35
C CYS A 33 8.71 -0.47 8.84
N LYS A 34 8.93 -1.63 9.45
CA LYS A 34 8.85 -1.85 10.89
C LYS A 34 10.07 -2.67 11.29
N ASP A 35 10.86 -2.17 12.24
CA ASP A 35 12.06 -2.84 12.76
C ASP A 35 13.05 -3.23 11.63
N GLY A 36 13.21 -2.35 10.62
CA GLY A 36 14.08 -2.59 9.46
C GLY A 36 13.51 -3.55 8.40
N ILE A 37 12.32 -4.11 8.61
CA ILE A 37 11.65 -5.04 7.69
C ILE A 37 10.50 -4.33 6.97
N ILE A 38 10.42 -4.48 5.65
CA ILE A 38 9.28 -3.98 4.88
C ILE A 38 8.06 -4.85 5.18
N THR A 39 7.01 -4.24 5.72
CA THR A 39 5.79 -4.94 6.12
C THR A 39 4.65 -4.76 5.12
N GLN A 40 4.68 -3.66 4.35
CA GLN A 40 3.62 -3.32 3.41
C GLN A 40 4.14 -2.39 2.31
N TYR A 41 3.66 -2.58 1.09
CA TYR A 41 3.73 -1.56 0.03
C TYR A 41 2.36 -0.93 -0.20
N ARG A 42 2.31 0.38 -0.43
CA ARG A 42 1.13 1.08 -0.94
C ARG A 42 1.43 1.73 -2.28
N LEU A 43 0.59 1.47 -3.27
CA LEU A 43 0.63 2.09 -4.59
C LEU A 43 -0.41 3.21 -4.68
N TYR A 44 -0.02 4.31 -5.30
CA TYR A 44 -0.88 5.46 -5.57
C TYR A 44 -1.17 5.61 -7.06
N ASP A 45 -2.44 5.86 -7.41
CA ASP A 45 -2.88 6.08 -8.78
C ASP A 45 -2.37 7.42 -9.36
N GLU A 46 -2.77 7.73 -10.61
CA GLU A 46 -2.44 8.99 -11.29
C GLU A 46 -2.89 10.27 -10.56
N LYS A 47 -3.90 10.17 -9.70
CA LYS A 47 -4.47 11.28 -8.90
C LYS A 47 -3.91 11.28 -7.48
N GLY A 48 -2.92 10.42 -7.21
CA GLY A 48 -2.31 10.28 -5.90
C GLY A 48 -3.23 9.64 -4.85
N ASN A 49 -4.29 8.94 -5.25
CA ASN A 49 -5.10 8.14 -4.31
C ASN A 49 -4.43 6.79 -4.04
N ALA A 50 -4.51 6.32 -2.80
CA ALA A 50 -4.24 4.93 -2.47
C ALA A 50 -5.09 4.03 -3.36
N SER A 51 -4.43 3.13 -4.07
CA SER A 51 -5.05 2.22 -5.04
C SER A 51 -4.94 0.77 -4.57
N VAL A 52 -3.74 0.35 -4.17
CA VAL A 52 -3.48 -1.02 -3.76
C VAL A 52 -2.51 -1.04 -2.58
N ASP A 53 -2.81 -1.88 -1.61
CA ASP A 53 -1.87 -2.30 -0.58
C ASP A 53 -1.42 -3.75 -0.81
N PHE A 54 -0.13 -4.00 -0.66
CA PHE A 54 0.43 -5.34 -0.57
C PHE A 54 0.97 -5.56 0.83
N GLY A 55 0.28 -6.38 1.63
CA GLY A 55 0.74 -6.80 2.95
C GLY A 55 1.74 -7.94 2.79
N LEU A 56 2.97 -7.75 3.27
CA LEU A 56 4.06 -8.74 3.17
C LEU A 56 4.20 -9.58 4.44
N THR A 57 3.54 -9.17 5.51
CA THR A 57 3.55 -9.87 6.79
C THR A 57 2.12 -10.14 7.22
N ASN A 58 1.95 -11.05 8.18
CA ASN A 58 0.64 -11.29 8.77
C ASN A 58 0.23 -10.19 9.75
N HIS A 59 1.04 -9.13 9.92
CA HIS A 59 0.84 -8.04 10.87
C HIS A 59 0.61 -8.52 12.33
N GLY A 60 1.12 -9.70 12.70
CA GLY A 60 0.84 -10.33 13.99
C GLY A 60 -0.61 -10.85 14.13
N ASN A 61 -1.39 -10.83 13.04
CA ASN A 61 -2.78 -11.25 12.99
C ASN A 61 -2.99 -12.35 11.93
N SER A 62 -2.51 -13.55 12.23
CA SER A 62 -2.61 -14.73 11.36
C SER A 62 -4.05 -15.19 11.10
N LYS A 63 -5.03 -14.79 11.94
CA LYS A 63 -6.45 -15.14 11.74
C LYS A 63 -7.05 -14.43 10.52
N HIS A 64 -6.71 -13.16 10.32
CA HIS A 64 -7.22 -12.34 9.21
C HIS A 64 -6.27 -12.31 8.00
N HIS A 65 -4.97 -12.54 8.21
CA HIS A 65 -3.95 -12.57 7.15
C HIS A 65 -3.27 -13.94 7.06
N LYS A 66 -4.06 -14.96 6.71
CA LYS A 66 -3.61 -16.37 6.68
C LYS A 66 -2.55 -16.67 5.62
N ILE A 67 -2.54 -15.91 4.52
CA ILE A 67 -1.61 -16.07 3.40
C ILE A 67 -0.91 -14.74 3.16
N VAL A 68 0.41 -14.78 3.03
CA VAL A 68 1.27 -13.63 2.75
C VAL A 68 2.24 -13.96 1.61
N PRO A 69 2.56 -13.01 0.72
CA PRO A 69 1.98 -11.68 0.63
C PRO A 69 0.51 -11.71 0.14
N HIS A 70 -0.29 -10.72 0.52
CA HIS A 70 -1.66 -10.56 0.04
C HIS A 70 -1.97 -9.12 -0.37
N LYS A 71 -2.97 -8.96 -1.25
CA LYS A 71 -3.38 -7.69 -1.85
C LYS A 71 -4.66 -7.17 -1.18
N HIS A 72 -4.72 -5.88 -0.87
CA HIS A 72 -5.95 -5.16 -0.56
C HIS A 72 -6.17 -4.07 -1.61
N GLU A 73 -7.35 -4.04 -2.22
CA GLU A 73 -7.73 -2.99 -3.16
C GLU A 73 -8.51 -1.90 -2.46
N TRP A 74 -8.13 -0.65 -2.73
CA TRP A 74 -8.86 0.50 -2.25
C TRP A 74 -10.04 0.75 -3.17
N HIS A 75 -11.24 0.45 -2.69
CA HIS A 75 -12.47 0.93 -3.29
C HIS A 75 -12.72 2.31 -2.70
N LEU A 76 -12.41 3.36 -3.45
CA LEU A 76 -12.85 4.71 -3.09
C LEU A 76 -14.38 4.66 -3.06
N ILE A 77 -14.98 4.73 -1.88
CA ILE A 77 -16.40 5.03 -1.77
C ILE A 77 -16.52 6.47 -2.25
N THR A 78 -16.82 6.66 -3.53
CA THR A 78 -17.32 7.95 -4.00
C THR A 78 -18.67 8.11 -3.33
N GLU A 79 -18.76 9.01 -2.34
CA GLU A 79 -20.04 9.48 -1.81
C GLU A 79 -20.85 10.13 -2.95
N LYS A 80 -21.56 9.30 -3.69
CA LYS A 80 -22.86 9.60 -4.27
C LYS A 80 -23.83 8.58 -3.70
N MET A 81 -24.01 8.62 -2.39
CA MET A 81 -25.29 8.20 -1.83
C MET A 81 -26.24 9.37 -2.10
N VAL A 82 -27.10 9.16 -3.09
CA VAL A 82 -28.29 9.97 -3.37
C VAL A 82 -29.22 9.93 -2.17
#